data_AF-A0A6A8GBF9-F1
#
_entry.id   AF-A0A6A8GBF9-F1
#
_cell.length_a   1.000
_cell.length_b   1.000
_cell.length_c   1.000
_cell.angle_alpha   90.00
_cell.angle_beta   90.00
_cell.angle_gamma   90.00
#
_symmetry.space_group_name_H-M   'P 1'
#
loop_
_entity.id
_entity.type
_entity.pdbx_description
1 polymer ?
#
loop_
_entity_poly.entity_id
_entity_poly.type
_entity_poly.pdbx_seq_one_letter_code
_entity_poly.pdbx_strand_id
1 'polypeptide(L)' 'MKLTKARALVIIAFSVPIAIELRTVAGFFNIDLPLIAIAVIEFLFLALMFVLYGLYGEGSESAS' A
#
# COMPACT_ATOMS: atom_id res chain seq x y z
N MET A 1 -2.28 -18.03 -2.37
CA MET A 1 -2.37 -17.83 -0.91
C MET A 1 -3.43 -16.78 -0.66
N LYS A 2 -4.43 -17.02 0.22
CA LYS A 2 -5.50 -16.02 0.51
C LYS A 2 -4.93 -14.78 1.20
N LEU A 3 -5.49 -13.60 0.91
CA LEU A 3 -5.15 -12.35 1.60
C LEU A 3 -5.94 -12.30 2.92
N THR A 4 -5.34 -12.77 4.00
CA THR A 4 -5.97 -12.72 5.33
C THR A 4 -6.01 -11.28 5.85
N LYS A 5 -6.92 -10.98 6.77
CA LYS A 5 -7.03 -9.65 7.41
C LYS A 5 -5.70 -9.22 8.01
N ALA A 6 -5.06 -10.11 8.75
CA ALA A 6 -3.77 -9.84 9.38
C ALA A 6 -2.69 -9.49 8.33
N ARG A 7 -2.61 -10.22 7.22
CA ARG A 7 -1.65 -9.94 6.15
C ARG A 7 -1.92 -8.59 5.48
N ALA A 8 -3.19 -8.30 5.17
CA ALA A 8 -3.57 -7.02 4.57
C ALA A 8 -3.20 -5.84 5.48
N LEU A 9 -3.51 -5.94 6.78
CA LEU A 9 -3.19 -4.90 7.76
C LEU A 9 -1.68 -4.70 7.95
N VAL A 10 -0.89 -5.79 7.95
CA VAL A 10 0.58 -5.68 8.01
C VAL A 10 1.10 -4.96 6.78
N ILE A 11 0.65 -5.33 5.57
CA ILE A 11 1.06 -4.66 4.33
C ILE A 11 0.74 -3.16 4.38
N ILE A 12 -0.48 -2.79 4.78
CA ILE A 12 -0.93 -1.40 4.91
C ILE A 12 -0.12 -0.64 5.98
N ALA A 13 0.20 -1.28 7.10
CA ALA A 13 0.97 -0.62 8.16
C ALA A 13 2.41 -0.31 7.71
N PHE A 14 3.01 -1.18 6.90
CA PHE A 14 4.37 -1.00 6.40
C PHE A 14 4.46 -0.15 5.13
N SER A 15 3.37 0.06 4.39
CA SER A 15 3.41 0.84 3.16
C SER A 15 3.77 2.30 3.41
N VAL A 16 3.24 2.93 4.46
CA VAL A 16 3.53 4.34 4.78
C VAL A 16 5.02 4.57 5.07
N PRO A 17 5.69 3.83 5.99
CA PRO A 17 7.14 3.95 6.17
C PRO A 17 7.92 3.76 4.87
N ILE A 18 7.57 2.74 4.07
CA ILE A 18 8.21 2.46 2.78
C ILE A 18 8.05 3.64 1.83
N ALA A 19 6.85 4.21 1.73
CA ALA A 19 6.55 5.35 0.86
C ALA A 19 7.36 6.59 1.26
N ILE A 20 7.54 6.85 2.55
CA ILE A 20 8.39 7.95 3.03
C ILE A 20 9.85 7.71 2.66
N GLU A 21 10.36 6.48 2.81
CA GLU A 21 11.74 6.14 2.45
C GLU A 21 12.03 6.25 0.95
N LEU A 22 11.01 6.21 0.08
CA LEU A 22 11.20 6.51 -1.35
C LEU A 22 11.78 7.91 -1.58
N ARG A 23 11.50 8.87 -0.68
CA ARG A 23 12.12 10.21 -0.73
C ARG A 23 13.60 10.13 -0.44
N THR A 24 13.99 9.37 0.57
CA THR A 24 15.39 9.12 0.92
C THR A 24 16.12 8.46 -0.25
N VAL A 25 15.52 7.42 -0.84
CA VAL A 25 16.10 6.70 -1.98
C VAL A 25 16.26 7.61 -3.19
N ALA A 26 15.25 8.41 -3.54
CA ALA A 26 15.34 9.38 -4.63
C ALA A 26 16.39 10.46 -4.38
N GLY A 27 16.57 10.86 -3.12
CA GLY A 27 17.62 11.77 -2.69
C GLY A 27 19.02 11.28 -3.03
N PHE A 28 19.29 9.97 -3.01
CA PHE A 28 20.58 9.41 -3.46
C PHE A 28 20.88 9.69 -4.95
N PHE A 29 19.86 9.99 -5.74
CA PHE A 29 19.97 10.31 -7.16
C PHE A 29 19.80 11.81 -7.46
N ASN A 30 19.83 12.68 -6.44
CA ASN A 30 19.54 14.12 -6.55
C ASN A 30 18.13 14.42 -7.09
N ILE A 31 17.18 13.51 -6.85
CA ILE A 31 15.77 13.71 -7.20
C ILE A 31 15.02 14.14 -5.94
N ASP A 32 14.46 15.34 -5.97
CA ASP A 32 13.70 15.87 -4.84
C ASP A 32 12.22 15.45 -4.98
N LEU A 33 11.82 14.43 -4.21
CA LEU A 33 10.43 13.95 -4.21
C LEU A 33 9.59 14.78 -3.21
N PRO A 34 8.61 15.57 -3.71
CA PRO A 34 7.77 16.35 -2.83
C PRO A 34 6.83 15.44 -2.05
N LEU A 35 6.51 15.83 -0.82
CA LEU A 35 5.64 15.05 0.07
C LEU A 35 4.29 14.72 -0.56
N ILE A 36 3.73 15.64 -1.37
CA ILE A 36 2.46 15.42 -2.06
C ILE A 36 2.52 14.28 -3.08
N ALA A 37 3.64 14.10 -3.78
CA ALA A 37 3.79 13.00 -4.74
C ALA A 37 3.78 11.65 -4.01
N ILE A 38 4.46 11.56 -2.87
CA ILE A 38 4.46 10.36 -2.01
C ILE A 38 3.06 10.09 -1.46
N ALA A 39 2.36 11.12 -0.98
CA ALA A 39 1.00 10.99 -0.47
C ALA A 39 0.04 10.46 -1.54
N VAL A 40 0.18 10.92 -2.79
CA VAL A 40 -0.62 10.42 -3.93
C VAL A 40 -0.30 8.95 -4.21
N ILE A 41 0.98 8.57 -4.24
CA ILE A 41 1.40 7.16 -4.43
C ILE A 41 0.81 6.27 -3.34
N GLU A 42 0.94 6.68 -2.08
CA GLU A 42 0.43 5.92 -0.94
C GLU A 42 -1.10 5.82 -0.98
N PHE A 43 -1.79 6.90 -1.31
CA PHE A 43 -3.24 6.88 -1.49
C PHE A 43 -3.68 5.88 -2.56
N LEU A 44 -3.01 5.86 -3.72
CA LEU A 44 -3.28 4.90 -4.79
C LEU A 44 -2.98 3.46 -4.37
N PHE A 45 -1.90 3.25 -3.60
CA PHE A 45 -1.57 1.93 -3.05
C PHE A 45 -2.64 1.43 -2.08
N LEU A 46 -3.11 2.27 -1.16
CA LEU A 46 -4.17 1.92 -0.22
C LEU A 46 -5.50 1.64 -0.94
N ALA A 47 -5.84 2.43 -1.96
CA ALA A 47 -7.00 2.19 -2.81
C ALA A 47 -6.90 0.84 -3.53
N LEU A 48 -5.72 0.50 -4.06
CA LEU A 48 -5.46 -0.80 -4.66
C LEU A 48 -5.60 -1.94 -3.64
N MET A 49 -5.03 -1.78 -2.45
CA MET A 49 -5.16 -2.78 -1.37
C MET A 49 -6.61 -3.02 -0.97
N PHE A 50 -7.43 -1.96 -0.92
CA PHE A 50 -8.86 -2.07 -0.66
C PHE A 50 -9.58 -2.91 -1.73
N VAL A 51 -9.31 -2.65 -3.01
CA VAL A 51 -9.88 -3.42 -4.13
C VAL A 51 -9.41 -4.87 -4.08
N LEU A 52 -8.10 -5.12 -3.89
CA LEU A 52 -7.53 -6.46 -3.84
C LEU A 52 -8.07 -7.28 -2.66
N TYR A 53 -8.26 -6.65 -1.51
CA TYR A 53 -8.88 -7.30 -0.36
C TYR A 53 -10.37 -7.62 -0.63
N GLY A 54 -11.11 -6.73 -1.29
CA GLY A 54 -12.49 -7.01 -1.70
C GLY A 54 -12.62 -8.20 -2.65
N LEU A 55 -11.68 -8.36 -3.59
CA LEU A 55 -11.71 -9.43 -4.59
C LEU A 55 -11.15 -10.77 -4.06
N TYR A 56 -10.10 -10.73 -3.23
CA TYR A 56 -9.29 -11.90 -2.88
C TYR A 56 -9.15 -12.13 -1.36
N GLY A 57 -9.86 -11.35 -0.54
CA GLY A 57 -9.84 -11.44 0.90
C GLY A 57 -10.46 -12.73 1.43
N GLU A 58 -10.10 -13.09 2.66
CA GLU A 58 -10.75 -14.19 3.38
C GLU A 58 -12.24 -13.87 3.63
N GLY A 59 -13.14 -14.70 3.10
CA GLY A 59 -14.59 -14.53 3.24
C GLY A 59 -15.36 -14.25 1.93
N SER A 60 -14.68 -14.18 0.77
CA SER A 60 -15.35 -14.00 -0.53
C SER A 60 -16.20 -15.20 -0.99
N GLU A 61 -16.14 -16.35 -0.30
CA GLU A 61 -16.97 -17.54 -0.57
C GLU A 61 -18.32 -17.55 0.17
N SER A 62 -18.59 -16.62 1.11
CA SER A 62 -19.81 -16.67 1.96
C SER A 62 -20.99 -15.85 1.43
N ALA A 63 -20.91 -15.31 0.21
CA ALA A 63 -21.93 -14.44 -0.38
C ALA A 63 -22.51 -14.97 -1.71
N SER A 64 -22.49 -16.29 -1.93
CA SER A 64 -23.13 -16.96 -3.07
C SER A 64 -24.21 -17.92 -2.60
#